data_AF-A0A7R9FC26-F1
#
_entry.id   AF-A0A7R9FC26-F1
#
_cell.length_a   1.000
_cell.length_b   1.000
_cell.length_c   1.000
_cell.angle_alpha   90.00
_cell.angle_beta   90.00
_cell.angle_gamma   90.00
#
_symmetry.space_group_name_H-M   'P 1'
#
loop_
_entity.id
_entity.type
_entity.pdbx_description
1 polymer ?
#
loop_
_entity_poly.entity_id
_entity_poly.type
_entity_poly.pdbx_seq_one_letter_code
_entity_poly.pdbx_strand_id
1 'polypeptide(L)'
;MPSGPDVITMNMVRIELESEDIFDRCISPSLNDDINQKKNGIILLSNLVTQIDGIICSFEDALPQLTLYQKKSVRPNPWNVIMDIGSTIKIPVSGYLMISDGSSLPSWKKALIADQEARIVTEVSFFNDDENQSVVEKDNVIKAYHFGPTMIPFTGVDKEAMSYKSGERALNILGFTSSSNIPRHLLLGDGAYYFTAQKDNQ
;
A
#
# COMPACT_ATOMS: atom_id res chain seq x y z
N MET A 1 29.29 -5.90 18.23
CA MET A 1 27.98 -6.49 17.89
C MET A 1 26.91 -5.61 18.53
N PRO A 2 26.13 -4.85 17.75
CA PRO A 2 25.17 -3.92 18.33
C PRO A 2 23.90 -4.66 18.72
N SER A 3 23.51 -4.44 19.97
CA SER A 3 22.25 -4.83 20.59
C SER A 3 21.05 -4.38 19.75
N GLY A 4 20.09 -5.28 19.56
CA GLY A 4 18.81 -4.97 18.91
C GLY A 4 18.02 -3.91 19.69
N PRO A 5 17.12 -3.16 19.02
CA PRO A 5 16.37 -2.10 19.67
C PRO A 5 15.34 -2.67 20.65
N ASP A 6 15.26 -2.03 21.81
CA ASP A 6 14.33 -2.34 22.89
C ASP A 6 12.87 -2.39 22.39
N VAL A 7 12.21 -3.50 22.71
CA VAL A 7 10.78 -3.67 22.52
C VAL A 7 10.08 -2.78 23.54
N ILE A 8 9.49 -1.66 23.09
CA ILE A 8 8.61 -0.85 23.93
C ILE A 8 7.33 -1.65 24.16
N THR A 9 7.27 -2.41 25.24
CA THR A 9 6.03 -2.98 25.77
C THR A 9 5.18 -1.85 26.33
N MET A 10 4.12 -1.46 25.61
CA MET A 10 3.05 -0.60 26.13
C MET A 10 2.27 -1.38 27.19
N ASN A 11 2.63 -1.18 28.47
CA ASN A 11 1.77 -1.60 29.58
C ASN A 11 0.61 -0.61 29.68
N MET A 12 -0.54 -0.97 29.11
CA MET A 12 -1.77 -0.21 29.29
C MET A 12 -2.44 -0.62 30.59
N VAL A 13 -2.61 0.35 31.49
CA VAL A 13 -3.42 0.21 32.71
C VAL A 13 -4.89 0.35 32.32
N ARG A 14 -5.69 -0.66 32.66
CA ARG A 14 -7.16 -0.66 32.49
C ARG A 14 -7.76 0.45 33.37
N ILE A 15 -8.27 1.50 32.74
CA ILE A 15 -9.19 2.45 33.37
C ILE A 15 -10.53 2.25 32.67
N GLU A 16 -11.47 1.61 33.34
CA GLU A 16 -12.86 1.53 32.89
C GLU A 16 -13.43 2.95 32.93
N LEU A 17 -13.63 3.51 31.75
CA LEU A 17 -14.46 4.68 31.53
C LEU A 17 -15.69 4.17 30.80
N GLU A 18 -16.71 3.81 31.57
CA GLU A 18 -18.06 3.59 31.02
C GLU A 18 -18.55 4.92 30.45
N SER A 19 -18.93 4.87 29.18
CA SER A 19 -19.42 5.99 28.41
C SER A 19 -20.80 6.45 28.88
N GLU A 20 -20.91 7.77 28.89
CA GLU A 20 -22.09 8.63 28.70
C GLU A 20 -23.23 8.59 29.75
N ASP A 21 -23.75 9.77 30.06
CA ASP A 21 -25.07 10.01 30.69
C ASP A 21 -25.31 9.65 32.18
N ILE A 22 -24.28 9.32 32.97
CA ILE A 22 -24.45 8.97 34.40
C ILE A 22 -24.03 10.11 35.34
N PHE A 23 -24.56 11.34 35.17
CA PHE A 23 -24.25 12.41 36.13
C PHE A 23 -25.27 12.64 37.24
N ASP A 24 -26.42 11.96 37.25
CA ASP A 24 -27.52 12.39 38.14
C ASP A 24 -28.17 11.32 39.03
N ARG A 25 -27.56 10.14 39.24
CA ARG A 25 -28.27 9.09 40.03
C ARG A 25 -27.53 8.28 41.09
N CYS A 26 -26.27 8.55 41.41
CA CYS A 26 -25.64 7.88 42.55
C CYS A 26 -24.86 8.85 43.43
N ILE A 27 -25.58 9.72 44.14
CA ILE A 27 -25.01 10.46 45.27
C ILE A 27 -24.94 9.52 46.49
N SER A 28 -23.74 9.04 46.80
CA SER A 28 -23.39 8.68 48.18
C SER A 28 -22.13 9.46 48.59
N PRO A 29 -22.03 9.98 49.83
CA PRO A 29 -21.05 11.00 50.18
C PRO A 29 -19.58 10.54 50.16
N SER A 30 -19.32 9.24 50.11
CA SER A 30 -17.97 8.66 50.20
C SER A 30 -17.27 8.45 48.87
N LEU A 31 -17.90 8.76 47.72
CA LEU A 31 -17.30 8.65 46.38
C LEU A 31 -16.84 10.00 45.79
N ASN A 32 -17.10 11.11 46.48
CA ASN A 32 -16.78 12.45 45.95
C ASN A 32 -15.29 12.71 45.83
N ASP A 33 -14.46 12.19 46.75
CA ASP A 33 -13.01 12.38 46.69
C ASP A 33 -12.38 11.64 45.52
N ASP A 34 -12.84 10.42 45.22
CA ASP A 34 -12.37 9.63 44.08
C ASP A 34 -12.79 10.26 42.74
N ILE A 35 -13.99 10.83 42.66
CA ILE A 35 -14.47 11.54 41.47
C ILE A 35 -13.70 12.85 41.26
N ASN A 36 -13.41 13.58 42.34
CA ASN A 36 -12.64 14.83 42.27
C ASN A 36 -11.18 14.56 41.87
N GLN A 37 -10.56 13.50 42.40
CA GLN A 37 -9.23 13.08 41.99
C GLN A 37 -9.18 12.66 40.51
N LYS A 38 -10.18 11.90 40.03
CA LYS A 38 -10.30 11.53 38.61
C LYS A 38 -10.47 12.77 37.71
N LYS A 39 -11.34 13.71 38.08
CA LYS A 39 -11.55 14.97 37.34
C LYS A 39 -10.28 15.82 37.27
N ASN A 40 -9.57 15.96 38.39
CA ASN A 40 -8.31 16.69 38.43
C ASN A 40 -7.23 16.02 37.57
N GLY A 41 -7.19 14.69 37.53
CA GLY A 41 -6.31 13.93 36.65
C GLY A 41 -6.59 14.19 35.16
N ILE A 42 -7.86 14.19 34.77
CA ILE A 42 -8.26 14.45 33.37
C ILE A 42 -7.89 15.88 32.95
N ILE A 43 -8.12 16.88 33.82
CA ILE A 43 -7.78 18.29 33.54
C ILE A 43 -6.27 18.47 33.37
N LEU A 44 -5.46 17.81 34.21
CA LEU A 44 -4.00 17.85 34.08
C LEU A 44 -3.54 17.21 32.77
N LEU A 45 -4.12 16.07 32.40
CA LEU A 45 -3.82 15.39 31.14
C LEU A 45 -4.25 16.21 29.92
N SER A 46 -5.43 16.85 29.96
CA SER A 46 -5.90 17.69 28.84
C SER A 46 -4.99 18.89 28.61
N ASN A 47 -4.52 19.53 29.68
CA ASN A 47 -3.60 20.66 29.58
C ASN A 47 -2.25 20.24 28.98
N LEU A 48 -1.70 19.10 29.41
CA LEU A 48 -0.46 18.57 28.87
C LEU A 48 -0.61 18.23 27.38
N VAL A 49 -1.70 17.57 27.01
CA VAL A 49 -1.96 17.16 25.63
C VAL A 49 -2.12 18.36 24.70
N THR A 50 -2.77 19.43 25.16
CA THR A 50 -2.91 20.66 24.40
C THR A 50 -1.56 21.35 24.16
N GLN A 51 -0.63 21.26 25.12
CA GLN A 51 0.72 21.84 24.97
C GLN A 51 1.58 21.09 23.95
N ILE A 52 1.38 19.79 23.79
CA ILE A 52 2.15 18.93 22.86
C ILE A 52 1.43 18.68 21.53
N ASP A 53 0.27 19.33 21.30
CA ASP A 53 -0.61 19.07 20.15
C ASP A 53 -0.95 17.57 20.00
N GLY A 54 -1.22 16.92 21.14
CA GLY A 54 -1.54 15.50 21.21
C GLY A 54 -3.05 15.24 21.10
N ILE A 55 -3.42 13.97 21.07
CA ILE A 55 -4.82 13.52 20.98
C ILE A 55 -5.14 12.65 22.21
N ILE A 56 -6.25 12.95 22.90
CA ILE A 56 -6.86 12.08 23.92
C ILE A 56 -8.15 11.55 23.33
N CYS A 57 -8.35 10.23 23.40
CA CYS A 57 -9.59 9.57 22.99
C CYS A 57 -9.95 8.47 23.99
N SER A 58 -11.24 8.17 24.11
CA SER A 58 -11.70 7.01 24.87
C SER A 58 -11.37 5.71 24.11
N PHE A 59 -11.47 4.57 24.77
CA PHE A 59 -11.23 3.28 24.10
C PHE A 59 -12.27 3.01 23.00
N GLU A 60 -13.52 3.37 23.24
CA GLU A 60 -14.61 3.22 22.26
C GLU A 60 -14.37 4.10 21.03
N ASP A 61 -13.83 5.31 21.21
CA ASP A 61 -13.48 6.21 20.12
C ASP A 61 -12.19 5.77 19.38
N ALA A 62 -11.26 5.14 20.10
CA ALA A 62 -9.99 4.68 19.55
C ALA A 62 -10.15 3.42 18.70
N LEU A 63 -11.07 2.51 19.06
CA LEU A 63 -11.25 1.24 18.36
C LEU A 63 -11.59 1.40 16.86
N PRO A 64 -12.54 2.27 16.44
CA PRO A 64 -12.78 2.55 15.02
C PRO A 64 -11.54 3.11 14.31
N GLN A 65 -10.76 3.96 14.99
CA GLN A 65 -9.54 4.57 14.44
C GLN A 65 -8.43 3.52 14.25
N LEU A 66 -8.37 2.51 15.12
CA LEU A 66 -7.43 1.38 15.03
C LEU A 66 -7.87 0.33 14.00
N THR A 67 -9.16 0.30 13.64
CA THR A 67 -9.70 -0.65 12.65
C THR A 67 -9.10 -0.39 11.26
N LEU A 68 -8.89 0.88 10.91
CA LEU A 68 -8.10 1.30 9.77
C LEU A 68 -6.62 1.40 10.19
N TYR A 69 -5.97 0.25 10.40
CA TYR A 69 -4.57 0.18 10.81
C TYR A 69 -3.70 1.14 9.97
N GLN A 70 -3.28 2.26 10.56
CA GLN A 70 -2.38 3.19 9.92
C GLN A 70 -0.98 2.58 9.95
N LYS A 71 -0.61 1.90 8.86
CA LYS A 71 0.74 1.38 8.68
C LYS A 71 1.74 2.51 8.95
N LYS A 72 2.80 2.22 9.70
CA LYS A 72 3.91 3.15 9.93
C LYS A 72 4.25 3.85 8.61
N SER A 73 4.12 5.17 8.59
CA SER A 73 4.34 5.96 7.38
C SER A 73 5.79 5.79 6.93
N VAL A 74 5.99 5.10 5.81
CA VAL A 74 7.28 4.97 5.13
C VAL A 74 7.32 6.04 4.06
N ARG A 75 8.45 6.76 3.96
CA ARG A 75 8.65 7.73 2.88
C ARG A 75 8.65 6.99 1.54
N PRO A 76 7.71 7.29 0.61
CA PRO A 76 7.70 6.65 -0.69
C PRO A 76 8.94 7.06 -1.49
N ASN A 77 9.48 6.13 -2.29
CA ASN A 77 10.59 6.45 -3.18
C ASN A 77 10.12 7.44 -4.27
N PRO A 78 10.82 8.57 -4.46
CA PRO A 78 10.46 9.54 -5.48
C PRO A 78 10.79 9.01 -6.88
N TRP A 79 9.87 9.21 -7.81
CA TRP A 79 10.15 9.13 -9.24
C TRP A 79 10.58 10.51 -9.73
N ASN A 80 11.88 10.72 -9.85
CA ASN A 80 12.44 11.96 -10.39
C ASN A 80 12.42 11.93 -11.92
N VAL A 81 11.80 12.93 -12.52
CA VAL A 81 11.67 13.06 -13.99
C VAL A 81 11.57 14.54 -14.37
N ILE A 82 12.01 14.88 -15.57
CA ILE A 82 11.80 16.22 -16.15
C ILE A 82 10.44 16.21 -16.85
N MET A 83 9.58 17.14 -16.48
CA MET A 83 8.32 17.40 -17.15
C MET A 83 8.56 18.37 -18.31
N ASP A 84 8.38 17.88 -19.54
CA ASP A 84 8.53 18.68 -20.76
C ASP A 84 7.17 19.21 -21.22
N ILE A 85 7.08 20.53 -21.38
CA ILE A 85 5.92 21.21 -21.98
C ILE A 85 6.33 21.69 -23.36
N GLY A 86 5.92 20.93 -24.38
CA GLY A 86 6.41 21.11 -25.75
C GLY A 86 7.91 20.92 -25.84
N SER A 87 8.61 21.76 -26.61
CA SER A 87 10.06 21.70 -26.79
C SER A 87 10.85 22.70 -25.94
N THR A 88 10.18 23.66 -25.30
CA THR A 88 10.83 24.85 -24.72
C THR A 88 10.94 24.81 -23.20
N ILE A 89 9.90 24.35 -22.51
CA ILE A 89 9.82 24.45 -21.04
C ILE A 89 10.09 23.08 -20.44
N LYS A 90 11.11 23.02 -19.58
CA LYS A 90 11.52 21.83 -18.85
C LYS A 90 11.46 22.08 -17.36
N ILE A 91 10.67 21.30 -16.62
CA ILE A 91 10.46 21.48 -15.18
C ILE A 91 10.82 20.18 -14.47
N PRO A 92 11.87 20.14 -13.64
CA PRO A 92 12.20 18.95 -12.87
C PRO A 92 11.18 18.71 -11.75
N VAL A 93 10.59 17.53 -11.73
CA VAL A 93 9.56 17.12 -10.77
C VAL A 93 9.88 15.79 -10.12
N SER A 94 9.40 15.63 -8.88
CA SER A 94 9.42 14.38 -8.14
C SER A 94 7.99 13.88 -7.97
N GLY A 95 7.67 12.74 -8.58
CA GLY A 95 6.41 12.04 -8.46
C GLY A 95 6.42 11.03 -7.30
N TYR A 96 5.33 10.95 -6.55
CA TYR A 96 5.16 10.01 -5.46
C TYR A 96 3.84 9.25 -5.63
N LEU A 97 3.87 7.95 -5.38
CA LEU A 97 2.69 7.10 -5.42
C LEU A 97 1.81 7.39 -4.18
N MET A 98 0.63 7.98 -4.41
CA MET A 98 -0.34 8.33 -3.36
C MET A 98 -1.25 7.14 -3.03
N ILE A 99 -1.80 6.53 -4.07
CA ILE A 99 -2.73 5.41 -3.98
C ILE A 99 -2.15 4.30 -4.83
N SER A 100 -2.13 3.10 -4.26
CA SER A 100 -1.82 1.87 -4.96
C SER A 100 -2.84 0.84 -4.51
N ASP A 101 -3.28 -0.06 -5.40
CA ASP A 101 -4.25 -1.12 -5.08
C ASP A 101 -3.75 -2.23 -4.13
N GLY A 102 -2.73 -1.90 -3.34
CA GLY A 102 -2.31 -2.66 -2.17
C GLY A 102 -0.99 -3.38 -2.42
N SER A 103 -0.10 -3.26 -1.43
CA SER A 103 0.95 -4.24 -1.21
C SER A 103 0.28 -5.60 -1.11
N SER A 104 0.63 -6.53 -2.00
CA SER A 104 0.15 -7.90 -1.88
C SER A 104 0.44 -8.43 -0.48
N LEU A 105 -0.54 -9.11 0.11
CA LEU A 105 -0.29 -9.89 1.30
C LEU A 105 0.83 -10.90 1.00
N PRO A 106 1.64 -11.29 1.98
CA PRO A 106 2.60 -12.37 1.80
C PRO A 106 1.91 -13.57 1.16
N SER A 107 2.51 -14.10 0.09
CA SER A 107 1.96 -15.29 -0.56
C SER A 107 2.01 -16.49 0.38
N TRP A 108 0.95 -17.31 0.35
CA TRP A 108 0.92 -18.55 1.10
C TRP A 108 1.98 -19.51 0.57
N LYS A 109 2.86 -19.96 1.45
CA LYS A 109 3.88 -20.97 1.11
C LYS A 109 3.24 -22.36 1.17
N LYS A 110 3.53 -23.20 0.18
CA LYS A 110 3.18 -24.62 0.23
C LYS A 110 4.05 -25.31 1.28
N ALA A 111 3.47 -26.18 2.09
CA ALA A 111 4.16 -26.98 3.10
C ALA A 111 3.65 -28.42 3.05
N LEU A 112 4.50 -29.38 3.37
CA LEU A 112 4.11 -30.78 3.53
C LEU A 112 3.56 -30.97 4.96
N ILE A 113 2.52 -31.80 5.11
CA ILE A 113 1.90 -32.05 6.43
C ILE A 113 2.90 -32.71 7.40
N ALA A 114 3.75 -33.61 6.89
CA ALA A 114 4.70 -34.37 7.69
C ALA A 114 5.95 -33.56 8.08
N ASP A 115 6.37 -32.61 7.24
CA ASP A 115 7.54 -31.76 7.47
C ASP A 115 7.29 -30.37 6.88
N GLN A 116 7.22 -29.37 7.76
CA GLN A 116 6.94 -27.98 7.37
C GLN A 116 8.13 -27.32 6.67
N GLU A 117 9.35 -27.85 6.80
CA GLU A 117 10.57 -27.29 6.20
C GLU A 117 11.02 -28.03 4.93
N ALA A 118 10.29 -29.07 4.52
CA ALA A 118 10.61 -29.85 3.35
C ALA A 118 10.65 -28.98 2.07
N ARG A 119 11.71 -29.15 1.28
CA ARG A 119 11.86 -28.46 -0.01
C ARG A 119 10.89 -29.05 -1.04
N ILE A 120 9.83 -28.30 -1.34
CA ILE A 120 8.88 -28.64 -2.41
C ILE A 120 9.45 -28.20 -3.77
N VAL A 121 9.69 -29.16 -4.66
CA VAL A 121 10.09 -28.91 -6.05
C VAL A 121 8.86 -29.07 -6.95
N THR A 122 8.60 -28.09 -7.81
CA THR A 122 7.52 -28.16 -8.80
C THR A 122 8.09 -28.49 -10.17
N GLU A 123 7.64 -29.59 -10.76
CA GLU A 123 7.98 -29.99 -12.11
C GLU A 123 6.80 -29.73 -13.05
N VAL A 124 7.09 -29.27 -14.27
CA VAL A 124 6.09 -28.97 -15.31
C VAL A 124 6.51 -29.69 -16.57
N SER A 125 5.64 -30.59 -17.05
CA SER A 125 5.77 -31.36 -18.28
C SER A 125 4.75 -30.90 -19.33
N PHE A 126 5.16 -30.86 -20.60
CA PHE A 126 4.31 -30.46 -21.71
C PHE A 126 3.90 -31.70 -22.52
N PHE A 127 2.66 -31.73 -22.98
CA PHE A 127 2.10 -32.80 -23.78
C PHE A 127 1.46 -32.24 -25.04
N ASN A 128 1.58 -32.96 -26.16
CA ASN A 128 0.83 -32.63 -27.37
C ASN A 128 -0.65 -32.98 -27.18
N ASP A 129 -1.52 -32.18 -27.80
CA ASP A 129 -2.96 -32.40 -27.84
C ASP A 129 -3.35 -33.41 -28.94
N ASP A 130 -2.70 -34.57 -28.91
CA ASP A 130 -2.98 -35.72 -29.77
C ASP A 130 -3.57 -36.86 -28.91
N GLU A 131 -4.25 -37.84 -29.52
CA GLU A 131 -4.84 -39.00 -28.81
C GLU A 131 -3.83 -39.76 -27.93
N ASN A 132 -2.54 -39.73 -28.30
CA ASN A 132 -1.46 -40.43 -27.61
C ASN A 132 -0.72 -39.59 -26.55
N GLN A 133 -1.06 -38.31 -26.37
CA GLN A 133 -0.46 -37.39 -25.38
C GLN A 133 1.07 -37.53 -25.27
N SER A 134 1.78 -37.35 -26.39
CA SER A 134 3.23 -37.48 -26.41
C SER A 134 3.92 -36.38 -25.58
N VAL A 135 4.95 -36.76 -24.83
CA VAL A 135 5.75 -35.82 -24.02
C VAL A 135 6.63 -34.97 -24.91
N VAL A 136 6.59 -33.66 -24.72
CA VAL A 136 7.40 -32.69 -25.47
C VAL A 136 8.43 -32.04 -24.54
N GLU A 137 9.68 -32.00 -25.01
CA GLU A 137 10.76 -31.28 -24.33
C GLU A 137 10.54 -29.76 -24.40
N LYS A 138 10.94 -29.06 -23.33
CA LYS A 138 10.69 -27.61 -23.19
C LYS A 138 11.32 -26.78 -24.32
N ASP A 139 12.45 -27.22 -24.86
CA ASP A 139 13.18 -26.51 -25.91
C ASP A 139 12.47 -26.58 -27.27
N ASN A 140 11.60 -27.58 -27.45
CA ASN A 140 10.79 -27.74 -28.66
C ASN A 140 9.45 -26.99 -28.57
N VAL A 141 9.16 -26.33 -27.45
CA VAL A 141 7.91 -25.57 -27.27
C VAL A 141 8.11 -24.11 -27.70
N ILE A 142 7.40 -23.71 -28.76
CA ILE A 142 7.41 -22.34 -29.28
C ILE A 142 6.14 -21.62 -28.83
N LYS A 143 6.28 -20.36 -28.38
CA LYS A 143 5.12 -19.53 -28.05
C LYS A 143 4.41 -19.11 -29.33
N ALA A 144 3.08 -19.18 -29.32
CA ALA A 144 2.25 -18.71 -30.42
C ALA A 144 1.16 -17.77 -29.90
N TYR A 145 0.71 -16.87 -30.77
CA TYR A 145 -0.35 -15.92 -30.47
C TYR A 145 -1.50 -16.11 -31.46
N HIS A 146 -2.73 -15.99 -30.97
CA HIS A 146 -3.90 -16.00 -31.84
C HIS A 146 -4.10 -14.64 -32.49
N PHE A 147 -4.23 -14.64 -33.81
CA PHE A 147 -4.66 -13.50 -34.61
C PHE A 147 -5.96 -13.88 -35.33
N GLY A 148 -7.08 -13.63 -34.66
CA GLY A 148 -8.38 -14.15 -35.07
C GLY A 148 -8.39 -15.68 -35.03
N PRO A 149 -8.77 -16.36 -36.13
CA PRO A 149 -8.78 -17.83 -36.18
C PRO A 149 -7.38 -18.44 -36.37
N THR A 150 -6.39 -17.64 -36.79
CA THR A 150 -5.05 -18.14 -37.15
C THR A 150 -4.12 -18.12 -35.94
N MET A 151 -3.37 -19.19 -35.74
CA MET A 151 -2.30 -19.25 -34.75
C MET A 151 -0.97 -18.87 -35.42
N ILE A 152 -0.29 -17.85 -34.89
CA ILE A 152 0.98 -17.36 -35.42
C ILE A 152 2.09 -17.72 -34.44
N PRO A 153 3.07 -18.57 -34.82
CA PRO A 153 4.23 -18.83 -33.99
C PRO A 153 5.10 -17.56 -33.91
N PHE A 154 5.58 -17.25 -32.71
CA PHE A 154 6.35 -16.05 -32.45
C PHE A 154 7.51 -16.35 -31.50
N THR A 155 8.72 -16.34 -32.04
CA THR A 155 9.91 -16.71 -31.27
C THR A 155 10.32 -15.60 -30.29
N GLY A 156 11.18 -15.95 -29.33
CA GLY A 156 11.73 -14.95 -28.40
C GLY A 156 12.50 -13.83 -29.12
N VAL A 157 13.27 -14.20 -30.16
CA VAL A 157 14.04 -13.25 -31.00
C VAL A 157 13.11 -12.30 -31.75
N ASP A 158 12.05 -12.84 -32.36
CA ASP A 158 11.02 -12.05 -33.06
C ASP A 158 10.35 -11.06 -32.12
N LYS A 159 10.07 -11.49 -30.88
CA LYS A 159 9.46 -10.63 -29.86
C LYS A 159 10.35 -9.47 -29.47
N GLU A 160 11.63 -9.70 -29.25
CA GLU A 160 12.55 -8.64 -28.89
C GLU A 160 12.77 -7.65 -30.05
N ALA A 161 12.84 -8.15 -31.28
CA ALA A 161 13.04 -7.32 -32.48
C ALA A 161 11.80 -6.47 -32.81
N MET A 162 10.60 -7.03 -32.70
CA MET A 162 9.34 -6.37 -33.11
C MET A 162 8.58 -5.71 -31.95
N SER A 163 8.98 -5.91 -30.70
CA SER A 163 8.35 -5.24 -29.57
C SER A 163 8.52 -3.72 -29.62
N TYR A 164 7.49 -3.00 -29.20
CA TYR A 164 7.52 -1.55 -29.10
C TYR A 164 8.56 -1.10 -28.05
N LYS A 165 9.50 -0.26 -28.48
CA LYS A 165 10.53 0.31 -27.60
C LYS A 165 10.08 1.71 -27.18
N SER A 166 9.57 1.81 -25.95
CA SER A 166 9.01 3.05 -25.39
C SER A 166 10.03 4.17 -25.14
N GLY A 167 11.31 3.96 -25.43
CA GLY A 167 12.38 4.93 -25.17
C GLY A 167 12.70 5.08 -23.68
N GLU A 168 13.25 6.23 -23.32
CA GLU A 168 13.59 6.59 -21.94
C GLU A 168 12.35 7.02 -21.14
N ARG A 169 12.47 6.99 -19.81
CA ARG A 169 11.39 7.44 -18.92
C ARG A 169 11.23 8.95 -19.07
N ALA A 170 10.04 9.40 -19.50
CA ALA A 170 9.75 10.80 -19.74
C ALA A 170 8.34 11.16 -19.25
N LEU A 171 8.12 12.44 -18.94
CA LEU A 171 6.82 13.00 -18.58
C LEU A 171 6.52 14.17 -19.51
N ASN A 172 5.88 13.89 -20.65
CA ASN A 172 5.64 14.87 -21.69
C ASN A 172 4.18 15.31 -21.68
N ILE A 173 3.93 16.62 -21.61
CA ILE A 173 2.57 17.16 -21.74
C ILE A 173 2.19 17.18 -23.22
N LEU A 174 1.17 16.40 -23.58
CA LEU A 174 0.61 16.37 -24.94
C LEU A 174 -0.33 17.55 -25.21
N GLY A 175 -1.09 17.99 -24.19
CA GLY A 175 -2.03 19.09 -24.30
C GLY A 175 -2.83 19.31 -23.03
N PHE A 176 -3.69 20.33 -23.06
CA PHE A 176 -4.57 20.70 -21.97
C PHE A 176 -6.03 20.60 -22.41
N THR A 177 -6.92 20.20 -21.50
CA THR A 177 -8.35 20.10 -21.75
C THR A 177 -9.13 20.58 -20.51
N SER A 178 -10.40 20.96 -20.71
CA SER A 178 -11.32 21.23 -19.61
C SER A 178 -11.54 20.00 -18.74
N SER A 179 -11.66 20.19 -17.43
CA SER A 179 -11.96 19.11 -16.47
C SER A 179 -13.29 18.41 -16.76
N SER A 180 -14.25 19.09 -17.40
CA SER A 180 -15.54 18.50 -17.80
C SER A 180 -15.40 17.34 -18.78
N ASN A 181 -14.29 17.28 -19.52
CA ASN A 181 -14.05 16.27 -20.55
C ASN A 181 -13.46 14.98 -19.98
N ILE A 182 -13.07 14.95 -18.69
CA ILE A 182 -12.46 13.80 -18.02
C ILE A 182 -13.37 13.36 -16.87
N PRO A 183 -14.47 12.65 -17.15
CA PRO A 183 -15.33 12.10 -16.12
C PRO A 183 -14.62 10.96 -15.36
N ARG A 184 -14.96 10.79 -14.09
CA ARG A 184 -14.30 9.84 -13.16
C ARG A 184 -14.29 8.39 -13.67
N HIS A 185 -15.30 7.97 -14.41
CA HIS A 185 -15.40 6.58 -14.91
C HIS A 185 -14.42 6.26 -16.05
N LEU A 186 -13.76 7.26 -16.65
CA LEU A 186 -12.71 7.06 -17.65
C LEU A 186 -11.30 7.01 -17.03
N LEU A 187 -11.18 7.21 -15.72
CA LEU A 187 -9.89 7.08 -15.03
C LEU A 187 -9.54 5.58 -14.95
N LEU A 188 -8.35 5.24 -15.45
CA LEU A 188 -7.83 3.87 -15.52
C LEU A 188 -6.46 3.78 -14.82
N GLY A 189 -6.10 2.58 -14.39
CA GLY A 189 -4.82 2.25 -13.77
C GLY A 189 -4.93 1.89 -12.29
N ASP A 190 -3.88 1.22 -11.79
CA ASP A 190 -3.88 0.57 -10.46
C ASP A 190 -3.32 1.49 -9.35
N GLY A 191 -3.23 2.80 -9.64
CA GLY A 191 -2.67 3.76 -8.70
C GLY A 191 -2.69 5.20 -9.18
N ALA A 192 -2.45 6.11 -8.24
CA ALA A 192 -2.42 7.56 -8.46
C ALA A 192 -1.09 8.15 -8.00
N TYR A 193 -0.50 9.00 -8.83
CA TYR A 193 0.71 9.75 -8.51
C TYR A 193 0.36 11.21 -8.22
N TYR A 194 1.07 11.82 -7.27
CA TYR A 194 1.13 13.27 -7.12
C TYR A 194 2.54 13.75 -7.41
N PHE A 195 2.66 14.88 -8.10
CA PHE A 195 3.93 15.46 -8.50
C PHE A 195 4.20 16.73 -7.71
N THR A 196 5.46 16.89 -7.31
CA THR A 196 5.97 18.08 -6.60
C THR A 196 7.23 18.57 -7.30
N ALA A 197 7.60 19.83 -7.10
CA ALA A 197 8.89 20.34 -7.59
C ALA A 197 10.05 19.59 -6.92
N GLN A 198 11.09 19.27 -7.68
CA GLN A 198 12.27 18.61 -7.13
C GLN A 198 12.96 19.52 -6.10
N LYS A 199 13.32 18.96 -4.94
CA LYS A 199 13.89 19.72 -3.80
C LYS A 199 15.29 20.28 -4.03
N ASP A 200 16.00 19.82 -5.06
CA ASP A 200 17.42 20.15 -5.31
C ASP A 200 17.63 21.26 -6.36
N ASN A 201 16.62 22.08 -6.63
CA ASN A 201 16.69 23.16 -7.63
C ASN A 201 16.99 24.54 -6.99
N GLN A 202 17.97 24.59 -6.08
CA GLN A 202 18.64 25.83 -5.62
C GLN A 202 20.11 25.82 -6.01
#